data_AF-V9LG47-F1
#
_entry.id   AF-V9LG47-F1
#
_cell.length_a   1.000
_cell.length_b   1.000
_cell.length_c   1.000
_cell.angle_alpha   90.00
_cell.angle_beta   90.00
_cell.angle_gamma   90.00
#
_symmetry.space_group_name_H-M   'P 1'
#
loop_
_entity.id
_entity.type
_entity.pdbx_description
1 polymer ?
#
loop_
_entity_poly.entity_id
_entity_poly.type
_entity_poly.pdbx_seq_one_letter_code
_entity_poly.pdbx_strand_id
1 'polypeptide(L)'
;MKRSSGLSSSGSEFDGEESDCTDTRSVKTEGGSQSPATFSHDLARKKRRGLVEKRRRDRINNSLSELRRLVPSACEKQGSTKLEKAEILQMTVDHLKILHTSGGKGYFETQAFATDYRILGYRECLSEVAKYLSLAEGLGCSDPLKARLMSHLNTCASQREVVT
;
A
#
# COMPACT_ATOMS: atom_id res chain seq x y z
N MET A 1 29.38 -1.96 -28.23
CA MET A 1 28.54 -1.74 -29.44
C MET A 1 28.18 -3.09 -30.07
N LYS A 2 26.91 -3.49 -30.00
CA LYS A 2 26.15 -4.49 -30.80
C LYS A 2 24.77 -4.59 -30.11
N ARG A 3 23.73 -3.88 -30.58
CA ARG A 3 22.67 -4.30 -31.54
C ARG A 3 22.06 -5.65 -31.14
N SER A 4 20.75 -5.86 -30.99
CA SER A 4 19.54 -5.10 -31.36
C SER A 4 18.29 -5.89 -30.91
N SER A 5 17.19 -5.17 -30.65
CA SER A 5 15.78 -5.48 -30.96
C SER A 5 15.11 -6.79 -30.47
N GLY A 6 13.98 -6.62 -29.76
CA GLY A 6 12.98 -7.67 -29.62
C GLY A 6 11.82 -7.25 -28.71
N LEU A 7 10.96 -6.34 -29.17
CA LEU A 7 9.60 -6.21 -28.63
C LEU A 7 8.83 -7.47 -29.05
N SER A 8 8.20 -8.16 -28.10
CA SER A 8 7.17 -9.14 -28.42
C SER A 8 6.05 -9.06 -27.40
N SER A 9 5.00 -8.35 -27.81
CA SER A 9 3.66 -8.46 -27.28
C SER A 9 3.06 -9.78 -27.75
N SER A 10 2.39 -10.52 -26.88
CA SER A 10 1.47 -11.59 -27.28
C SER A 10 0.38 -11.70 -26.24
N GLY A 11 -0.75 -11.09 -26.58
CA GLY A 11 -2.05 -11.46 -26.04
C GLY A 11 -2.48 -12.79 -26.65
N SER A 12 -3.09 -13.62 -25.82
CA SER A 12 -3.84 -14.79 -26.25
C SER A 12 -5.19 -14.74 -25.55
N GLU A 13 -6.18 -14.19 -26.27
CA GLU A 13 -7.57 -14.59 -26.12
C GLU A 13 -7.66 -16.05 -26.55
N PHE A 14 -8.24 -16.91 -25.70
CA PHE A 14 -8.69 -18.23 -26.12
C PHE A 14 -10.00 -18.57 -25.43
N ASP A 15 -10.85 -19.14 -26.26
CA ASP A 15 -12.28 -19.31 -26.23
C ASP A 15 -12.81 -20.21 -25.13
N GLY A 16 -14.12 -20.08 -24.93
CA GLY A 16 -14.88 -20.78 -23.93
C GLY A 16 -14.92 -22.29 -24.11
N GLU A 17 -14.88 -22.99 -22.98
CA GLU A 17 -15.34 -24.37 -22.90
C GLU A 17 -16.70 -24.38 -22.20
N GLU A 18 -17.71 -24.55 -23.06
CA GLU A 18 -19.06 -24.95 -22.73
C GLU A 18 -19.01 -26.37 -22.13
N SER A 19 -19.30 -26.51 -20.84
CA SER A 19 -19.50 -27.82 -20.22
C SER A 19 -20.98 -28.20 -20.31
N ASP A 20 -21.30 -28.90 -21.39
CA ASP A 20 -22.50 -29.72 -21.51
C ASP A 20 -22.34 -31.00 -20.67
N CYS A 21 -23.25 -31.24 -19.73
CA CYS A 21 -23.34 -32.53 -19.05
C CYS A 21 -24.66 -33.15 -19.46
N THR A 22 -24.56 -34.04 -20.43
CA THR A 22 -25.66 -34.86 -20.95
C THR A 22 -26.17 -35.80 -19.87
N ASP A 23 -27.48 -35.75 -19.70
CA ASP A 23 -28.29 -36.56 -18.79
C ASP A 23 -28.32 -38.04 -19.24
N THR A 24 -27.66 -38.93 -18.48
CA THR A 24 -27.86 -40.38 -18.60
C THR A 24 -28.81 -40.89 -17.52
N ARG A 25 -29.97 -41.29 -18.01
CA ARG A 25 -31.20 -41.76 -17.38
C ARG A 25 -31.06 -43.03 -16.51
N SER A 26 -32.04 -43.15 -15.58
CA SER A 26 -32.68 -44.34 -14.99
C SER A 26 -32.14 -44.94 -13.70
N VAL A 27 -32.85 -44.72 -12.58
CA VAL A 27 -33.46 -45.78 -11.76
C VAL A 27 -34.80 -45.26 -11.17
N LYS A 28 -35.85 -46.10 -11.25
CA LYS A 28 -37.19 -45.89 -10.69
C LYS A 28 -37.20 -46.08 -9.17
N THR A 29 -37.90 -45.21 -8.43
CA THR A 29 -38.51 -45.57 -7.14
C THR A 29 -39.84 -44.83 -6.98
N GLU A 30 -40.85 -45.57 -6.55
CA GLU A 30 -42.26 -45.17 -6.45
C GLU A 30 -42.57 -44.25 -5.26
N GLY A 31 -43.68 -43.51 -5.38
CA GLY A 31 -44.53 -43.16 -4.25
C GLY A 31 -44.28 -41.83 -3.53
N GLY A 32 -44.70 -40.72 -4.15
CA GLY A 32 -44.87 -39.45 -3.44
C GLY A 32 -45.21 -38.31 -4.39
N SER A 33 -46.48 -37.89 -4.42
CA SER A 33 -46.94 -36.70 -5.15
C SER A 33 -46.25 -35.44 -4.62
N GLN A 34 -45.13 -35.05 -5.24
CA GLN A 34 -44.56 -33.72 -5.12
C GLN A 34 -44.46 -33.12 -6.52
N SER A 35 -45.21 -32.04 -6.72
CA SER A 35 -45.33 -31.31 -7.98
C SER A 35 -43.94 -30.92 -8.54
N PRO A 36 -43.67 -31.03 -9.85
CA PRO A 36 -42.36 -30.72 -10.44
C PRO A 36 -41.85 -29.28 -10.20
N ALA A 37 -42.77 -28.35 -9.91
CA ALA A 37 -42.48 -26.93 -9.75
C ALA A 37 -41.68 -26.57 -8.49
N THR A 38 -41.73 -27.40 -7.43
CA THR A 38 -41.05 -27.11 -6.15
C THR A 38 -39.54 -27.40 -6.23
N PHE A 39 -39.16 -28.50 -6.88
CA PHE A 39 -37.76 -28.90 -7.08
C PHE A 39 -36.95 -27.89 -7.91
N SER A 40 -37.53 -27.35 -8.99
CA SER A 40 -36.87 -26.33 -9.82
C SER A 40 -36.62 -25.02 -9.07
N HIS A 41 -37.53 -24.64 -8.16
CA HIS A 41 -37.39 -23.44 -7.36
C HIS A 41 -36.28 -23.57 -6.31
N ASP A 42 -36.10 -24.74 -5.71
CA ASP A 42 -35.04 -25.00 -4.73
C ASP A 42 -33.64 -25.05 -5.35
N LEU A 43 -33.51 -25.62 -6.56
CA LEU A 43 -32.26 -25.59 -7.32
C LEU A 43 -31.87 -24.17 -7.73
N ALA A 44 -32.84 -23.35 -8.17
CA ALA A 44 -32.63 -21.95 -8.49
C ALA A 44 -32.21 -21.12 -7.26
N ARG A 45 -32.84 -21.39 -6.10
CA ARG A 45 -32.47 -20.76 -4.82
C ARG A 45 -31.07 -21.18 -4.36
N LYS A 46 -30.70 -22.45 -4.52
CA LYS A 46 -29.36 -22.98 -4.23
C LYS A 46 -28.28 -22.39 -5.15
N LYS A 47 -28.55 -22.27 -6.46
CA LYS A 47 -27.65 -21.61 -7.43
C LYS A 47 -27.43 -20.14 -7.08
N ARG A 48 -28.50 -19.42 -6.72
CA ARG A 48 -28.43 -18.02 -6.26
C ARG A 48 -27.60 -17.90 -4.98
N ARG A 49 -27.81 -18.78 -4.00
CA ARG A 49 -26.99 -18.85 -2.76
C ARG A 49 -25.52 -19.08 -3.08
N GLY A 50 -25.20 -19.98 -4.01
CA GLY A 50 -23.83 -20.24 -4.45
C GLY A 50 -23.15 -19.02 -5.08
N LEU A 51 -23.88 -18.23 -5.88
CA LEU A 51 -23.35 -17.02 -6.50
C LEU A 51 -23.08 -15.91 -5.48
N VAL A 52 -23.99 -15.73 -4.51
CA VAL A 52 -23.80 -14.77 -3.40
C VAL A 52 -22.56 -15.14 -2.58
N GLU A 53 -22.41 -16.41 -2.24
CA GLU A 53 -21.25 -16.88 -1.47
C GLU A 53 -19.95 -16.78 -2.26
N LYS A 54 -19.97 -17.04 -3.58
CA LYS A 54 -18.81 -16.79 -4.46
C LYS A 54 -18.37 -15.33 -4.37
N ARG A 55 -19.29 -14.38 -4.58
CA ARG A 55 -18.98 -12.94 -4.46
C ARG A 55 -18.45 -12.55 -3.09
N ARG A 56 -18.97 -13.14 -2.01
CA ARG A 56 -18.46 -12.91 -0.65
C ARG A 56 -17.01 -13.36 -0.52
N ARG A 57 -16.69 -14.57 -0.98
CA ARG A 57 -15.33 -15.13 -0.95
C ARG A 57 -14.36 -14.31 -1.79
N ASP A 58 -14.78 -13.87 -2.97
CA ASP A 58 -13.97 -13.02 -3.85
C ASP A 58 -13.62 -11.69 -3.16
N ARG A 59 -14.61 -11.04 -2.53
CA ARG A 59 -14.37 -9.81 -1.74
C ARG A 59 -13.35 -10.04 -0.63
N ILE A 60 -13.46 -11.13 0.13
CA ILE A 60 -12.52 -11.45 1.22
C ILE A 60 -11.10 -11.68 0.67
N ASN A 61 -10.96 -12.42 -0.43
CA ASN A 61 -9.66 -12.68 -1.04
C ASN A 61 -9.03 -11.40 -1.64
N ASN A 62 -9.85 -10.50 -2.19
CA ASN A 62 -9.40 -9.19 -2.66
C ASN A 62 -8.85 -8.36 -1.49
N SER A 63 -9.59 -8.27 -0.38
CA SER A 63 -9.13 -7.56 0.81
C SER A 63 -7.84 -8.16 1.37
N LEU A 64 -7.69 -9.49 1.43
CA LEU A 64 -6.44 -10.13 1.89
C LEU A 64 -5.26 -9.82 0.96
N SER A 65 -5.49 -9.74 -0.35
CA SER A 65 -4.46 -9.39 -1.32
C SER A 65 -4.05 -7.92 -1.19
N GLU A 66 -5.01 -7.05 -0.92
CA GLU A 66 -4.76 -5.64 -0.65
C GLU A 66 -3.97 -5.45 0.67
N LEU A 67 -4.34 -6.16 1.74
CA LEU A 67 -3.61 -6.14 3.01
C LEU A 67 -2.14 -6.55 2.84
N ARG A 68 -1.85 -7.58 2.03
CA ARG A 68 -0.46 -7.96 1.70
C ARG A 68 0.35 -6.85 1.04
N ARG A 69 -0.30 -5.93 0.33
CA ARG A 69 0.37 -4.81 -0.34
C ARG A 69 0.51 -3.60 0.57
N LEU A 70 -0.47 -3.36 1.45
CA LEU A 70 -0.52 -2.18 2.31
C LEU A 70 0.28 -2.33 3.61
N VAL A 71 0.37 -3.55 4.15
CA VAL A 71 1.06 -3.79 5.42
C VAL A 71 2.55 -4.00 5.15
N PRO A 72 3.46 -3.15 5.69
CA PRO A 72 4.88 -3.16 5.34
C PRO A 72 5.55 -4.53 5.49
N SER A 73 5.34 -5.17 6.65
CA SER A 73 5.91 -6.48 6.94
C SER A 73 5.38 -7.58 6.01
N ALA A 74 4.11 -7.51 5.62
CA ALA A 74 3.51 -8.48 4.70
C ALA A 74 3.96 -8.25 3.24
N CYS A 75 4.20 -6.99 2.88
CA CYS A 75 4.72 -6.58 1.58
C CYS A 75 6.14 -7.09 1.35
N GLU A 76 7.01 -6.94 2.36
CA GLU A 76 8.40 -7.41 2.31
C GLU A 76 8.50 -8.93 2.06
N LYS A 77 7.55 -9.69 2.61
CA LYS A 77 7.48 -11.14 2.43
C LYS A 77 6.85 -11.59 1.09
N GLN A 78 6.40 -10.70 0.22
CA GLN A 78 5.82 -11.07 -1.08
C GLN A 78 6.79 -11.84 -2.00
N GLY A 79 8.10 -11.66 -1.81
CA GLY A 79 9.13 -12.41 -2.54
C GLY A 79 9.42 -13.82 -1.99
N SER A 80 8.78 -14.22 -0.88
CA SER A 80 8.97 -15.51 -0.21
C SER A 80 7.77 -16.45 -0.43
N THR A 81 7.78 -17.60 0.24
CA THR A 81 6.69 -18.58 0.23
C THR A 81 5.32 -17.94 0.53
N LYS A 82 4.27 -18.46 -0.11
CA LYS A 82 2.90 -17.95 -0.03
C LYS A 82 2.44 -17.79 1.42
N LEU A 83 2.28 -16.54 1.87
CA LEU A 83 1.82 -16.22 3.24
C LEU A 83 0.46 -16.87 3.55
N GLU A 84 0.32 -17.42 4.73
CA GLU A 84 -0.95 -17.97 5.20
C GLU A 84 -1.97 -16.87 5.52
N LYS A 85 -3.27 -17.18 5.45
CA LYS A 85 -4.31 -16.18 5.74
C LYS A 85 -4.24 -15.65 7.17
N ALA A 86 -3.94 -16.53 8.13
CA ALA A 86 -3.77 -16.16 9.53
C ALA A 86 -2.57 -15.22 9.73
N GLU A 87 -1.46 -15.49 9.04
CA GLU A 87 -0.25 -14.66 9.11
C GLU A 87 -0.53 -13.24 8.58
N ILE A 88 -1.19 -13.09 7.43
CA ILE A 88 -1.57 -11.77 6.88
C ILE A 88 -2.40 -10.98 7.89
N LEU A 89 -3.40 -11.64 8.52
CA LEU A 89 -4.26 -10.99 9.50
C LEU A 89 -3.48 -10.59 10.75
N GLN A 90 -2.60 -11.44 11.26
CA GLN A 90 -1.77 -11.14 12.42
C GLN A 90 -0.85 -9.94 12.17
N MET A 91 -0.12 -9.95 11.05
CA MET A 91 0.76 -8.84 10.65
C MET A 91 -0.01 -7.53 10.48
N THR A 92 -1.24 -7.60 9.96
CA THR A 92 -2.13 -6.44 9.86
C THR A 92 -2.53 -5.91 11.24
N VAL A 93 -2.93 -6.79 12.16
CA VAL A 93 -3.31 -6.39 13.53
C VAL A 93 -2.14 -5.76 14.27
N ASP A 94 -0.95 -6.34 14.16
CA ASP A 94 0.24 -5.80 14.82
C ASP A 94 0.63 -4.43 14.24
N HIS A 95 0.53 -4.26 12.92
CA HIS A 95 0.70 -2.95 12.29
C HIS A 95 -0.33 -1.92 12.80
N LEU A 96 -1.60 -2.30 12.94
CA LEU A 96 -2.63 -1.41 13.49
C LEU A 96 -2.39 -1.06 14.97
N LYS A 97 -1.89 -2.01 15.78
CA LYS A 97 -1.49 -1.74 17.17
C LYS A 97 -0.37 -0.72 17.23
N ILE A 98 0.67 -0.89 16.41
CA ILE A 98 1.77 0.07 16.30
C ILE A 98 1.23 1.45 15.92
N LEU A 99 0.37 1.53 14.90
CA LEU A 99 -0.26 2.79 14.51
C LEU A 99 -1.06 3.41 15.65
N HIS A 100 -1.78 2.60 16.44
CA HIS A 100 -2.57 3.09 17.56
C HIS A 100 -1.72 3.54 18.76
N THR A 101 -0.66 2.80 19.10
CA THR A 101 0.28 3.17 20.18
C THR A 101 1.12 4.38 19.81
N SER A 102 1.46 4.51 18.53
CA SER A 102 2.16 5.68 17.97
C SER A 102 1.22 6.86 17.71
N GLY A 103 -0.07 6.77 18.12
CA GLY A 103 -1.03 7.89 18.06
C GLY A 103 -1.56 8.23 16.67
N GLY A 104 -1.67 7.26 15.76
CA GLY A 104 -2.09 7.46 14.37
C GLY A 104 -1.06 8.22 13.52
N LYS A 105 0.17 8.36 14.04
CA LYS A 105 1.17 9.28 13.50
C LYS A 105 1.89 8.80 12.25
N GLY A 106 1.65 7.64 11.65
CA GLY A 106 2.41 7.24 10.44
C GLY A 106 2.44 8.30 9.32
N TYR A 107 1.37 9.08 9.17
CA TYR A 107 1.31 10.24 8.27
C TYR A 107 1.88 11.53 8.89
N PHE A 108 1.72 11.72 10.20
CA PHE A 108 2.26 12.86 10.94
C PHE A 108 3.77 12.76 11.17
N GLU A 109 4.34 11.55 11.24
CA GLU A 109 5.77 11.27 11.34
C GLU A 109 6.44 11.70 10.04
N THR A 110 5.86 11.38 8.88
CA THR A 110 6.42 11.84 7.60
C THR A 110 6.46 13.37 7.52
N GLN A 111 5.44 14.08 8.02
CA GLN A 111 5.41 15.55 8.07
C GLN A 111 6.33 16.13 9.16
N ALA A 112 6.42 15.48 10.32
CA ALA A 112 7.33 15.86 11.39
C ALA A 112 8.78 15.66 10.95
N PHE A 113 9.13 14.50 10.39
CA PHE A 113 10.43 14.24 9.78
C PHE A 113 10.72 15.22 8.65
N ALA A 114 9.77 15.53 7.77
CA ALA A 114 9.98 16.53 6.72
C ALA A 114 10.27 17.92 7.29
N THR A 115 9.62 18.29 8.39
CA THR A 115 9.86 19.54 9.10
C THR A 115 11.25 19.54 9.76
N ASP A 116 11.61 18.46 10.44
CA ASP A 116 12.92 18.28 11.08
C ASP A 116 14.06 18.29 10.05
N TYR A 117 13.92 17.58 8.93
CA TYR A 117 14.89 17.59 7.84
C TYR A 117 15.02 18.97 7.20
N ARG A 118 13.91 19.72 7.07
CA ARG A 118 13.95 21.10 6.56
C ARG A 118 14.69 22.03 7.51
N ILE A 119 14.49 21.90 8.81
CA ILE A 119 15.19 22.68 9.84
C ILE A 119 16.67 22.31 9.86
N LEU A 120 16.99 21.02 9.83
CA LEU A 120 18.35 20.50 9.80
C LEU A 120 19.13 21.00 8.57
N GLY A 121 18.55 20.86 7.37
CA GLY A 121 19.17 21.32 6.13
C GLY A 121 19.37 22.84 6.09
N TYR A 122 18.48 23.62 6.70
CA TYR A 122 18.68 25.06 6.84
C TYR A 122 19.87 25.38 7.76
N ARG A 123 20.01 24.66 8.88
CA ARG A 123 21.15 24.85 9.80
C ARG A 123 22.49 24.46 9.15
N GLU A 124 22.50 23.40 8.35
CA GLU A 124 23.68 23.01 7.57
C GLU A 124 24.05 24.09 6.53
N CYS A 125 23.06 24.60 5.79
CA CYS A 125 23.25 25.69 4.85
C CYS A 125 23.80 26.95 5.53
N LEU A 126 23.23 27.33 6.68
CA LEU A 126 23.70 28.46 7.49
C LEU A 126 25.18 28.30 7.89
N SER A 127 25.57 27.10 8.33
CA SER A 127 26.94 26.78 8.69
C SER A 127 27.88 26.90 7.47
N GLU A 128 27.46 26.39 6.31
CA GLU A 128 28.27 26.48 5.10
C GLU A 128 28.39 27.92 4.57
N VAL A 129 27.34 28.75 4.71
CA VAL A 129 27.42 30.18 4.42
C VAL A 129 28.45 30.87 5.33
N ALA A 130 28.42 30.59 6.63
CA ALA A 130 29.41 31.15 7.57
C ALA A 130 30.84 30.77 7.19
N LYS A 131 31.02 29.52 6.76
CA LYS A 131 32.30 28.96 6.31
C LYS A 131 32.75 29.56 4.98
N TYR A 132 31.86 29.68 3.99
CA TYR A 132 32.13 30.33 2.71
C TYR A 132 32.61 31.78 2.90
N LEU A 133 31.89 32.57 3.71
CA LEU A 133 32.27 33.94 4.01
C LEU A 133 33.65 34.02 4.68
N SER A 134 34.01 33.02 5.50
CA SER A 134 35.31 32.98 6.18
C SER A 134 36.46 32.54 5.26
N LEU A 135 36.25 31.48 4.48
CA LEU A 135 37.31 30.80 3.73
C LEU A 135 37.47 31.34 2.31
N ALA A 136 36.37 31.65 1.62
CA ALA A 136 36.39 32.08 0.23
C ALA A 136 36.48 33.61 0.11
N GLU A 137 35.67 34.33 0.89
CA GLU A 137 35.63 35.80 0.86
C GLU A 137 36.64 36.44 1.82
N GLY A 138 37.28 35.65 2.69
CA GLY A 138 38.25 36.14 3.68
C GLY A 138 37.63 37.05 4.76
N LEU A 139 36.30 37.03 4.93
CA LEU A 139 35.60 37.85 5.92
C LEU A 139 35.78 37.25 7.32
N GLY A 140 36.59 37.92 8.14
CA GLY A 140 36.84 37.56 9.53
C GLY A 140 35.57 37.60 10.41
N CYS A 141 35.65 37.06 11.63
CA CYS A 141 34.50 37.06 12.57
C CYS A 141 34.02 38.47 12.97
N SER A 142 34.86 39.50 12.86
CA SER A 142 34.50 40.89 13.17
C SER A 142 33.97 41.67 11.96
N ASP A 143 33.82 41.04 10.80
CA ASP A 143 33.29 41.73 9.62
C ASP A 143 31.79 42.09 9.82
N PRO A 144 31.42 43.38 9.66
CA PRO A 144 30.06 43.84 9.95
C PRO A 144 29.03 43.36 8.92
N LEU A 145 29.44 42.98 7.70
CA LEU A 145 28.52 42.40 6.72
C LEU A 145 28.21 40.95 7.10
N LYS A 146 29.24 40.15 7.40
CA LYS A 146 29.10 38.78 7.89
C LYS A 146 28.26 38.72 9.17
N ALA A 147 28.52 39.59 10.15
CA ALA A 147 27.77 39.63 11.39
C ALA A 147 26.28 39.91 11.16
N ARG A 148 25.94 40.90 10.32
CA ARG A 148 24.54 41.22 9.99
C ARG A 148 23.84 40.08 9.24
N LEU A 149 24.52 39.47 8.26
CA LEU A 149 23.95 38.37 7.49
C LEU A 149 23.70 37.15 8.37
N MET A 150 24.68 36.75 9.18
CA MET A 150 24.55 35.61 10.10
C MET A 150 23.45 35.86 11.15
N SER A 151 23.32 37.08 11.66
CA SER A 151 22.24 37.44 12.57
C SER A 151 20.87 37.31 11.88
N HIS A 152 20.71 37.84 10.68
CA HIS A 152 19.46 37.73 9.91
C HIS A 152 19.07 36.27 9.64
N LEU A 153 20.01 35.46 9.16
CA LEU A 153 19.74 34.06 8.85
C LEU A 153 19.40 33.23 10.10
N ASN A 154 20.00 33.53 11.26
CA ASN A 154 19.64 32.93 12.54
C ASN A 154 18.23 33.31 12.98
N THR A 155 17.85 34.59 12.84
CA THR A 155 16.47 35.03 13.12
C THR A 155 15.46 34.33 12.20
N CYS A 156 15.79 34.16 10.92
CA CYS A 156 14.97 33.38 9.99
C CYS A 156 14.89 31.89 10.37
N ALA A 157 15.96 31.30 10.94
CA ALA A 157 15.93 29.94 11.46
C ALA A 157 14.90 29.81 12.60
N SER A 158 14.99 30.70 13.60
CA SER A 158 14.10 30.67 14.76
C SER A 158 12.64 30.94 14.39
N GLN A 159 12.36 31.82 13.44
CA GLN A 159 10.99 32.02 12.95
C GLN A 159 10.41 30.77 12.27
N ARG A 160 11.26 29.95 11.65
CA ARG A 160 10.84 28.71 10.97
C ARG A 160 10.62 27.54 11.92
N GLU A 161 11.11 27.64 13.17
CA GLU A 161 10.89 26.67 14.25
C GLU A 161 9.56 26.92 15.01
N VAL A 162 9.01 28.14 14.93
CA VAL A 162 7.80 28.55 15.68
C VAL A 162 6.49 28.38 14.88
N VAL A 163 6.57 28.22 13.55
CA VAL A 163 5.40 28.22 12.64
C VAL A 163 4.87 26.81 12.33
N THR A 164 5.36 25.78 13.01
CA THR A 164 4.92 24.38 12.88
C THR A 164 4.51 23.81 14.22
#